data_AF-A0A7W8VLB7-F1
#
_entry.id   AF-A0A7W8VLB7-F1
#
_cell.length_a   1.000
_cell.length_b   1.000
_cell.length_c   1.000
_cell.angle_alpha   90.00
_cell.angle_beta   90.00
_cell.angle_gamma   90.00
#
_symmetry.space_group_name_H-M   'P 1'
#
loop_
_entity.id
_entity.type
_entity.pdbx_description
1 polymer ?
#
loop_
_entity_poly.entity_id
_entity_poly.type
_entity_poly.pdbx_seq_one_letter_code
_entity_poly.pdbx_strand_id
1 'polypeptide(L)'
;MKTTVPFLKAAQAAFLLSIPAAAAAQPGISEFYQASGQITRMYFSMSDMVLVLGAIAGLIGGLRVFHNWQFGKQHIDSQVAGWLLACLFLSLLSVALSALFGIH
;
A
#
# COMPACT_ATOMS: atom_id res chain seq x y z
N MET A 1 -36.89 -21.91 51.30
CA MET A 1 -36.78 -21.57 49.86
C MET A 1 -35.35 -21.17 49.46
N LYS A 2 -34.35 -22.07 49.57
CA LYS A 2 -32.96 -21.79 49.12
C LYS A 2 -32.43 -22.79 48.07
N THR A 3 -33.21 -23.81 47.71
CA THR A 3 -32.78 -24.94 46.86
C THR A 3 -33.23 -24.83 45.40
N THR A 4 -34.01 -23.82 45.02
CA THR A 4 -34.50 -23.64 43.63
C THR A 4 -33.54 -22.86 42.73
N VAL A 5 -32.68 -22.00 43.30
CA VAL A 5 -31.67 -21.22 42.57
C VAL A 5 -30.54 -22.04 41.92
N PRO A 6 -30.01 -23.15 42.47
CA PRO A 6 -29.02 -23.96 41.77
C PRO A 6 -29.60 -24.72 40.58
N PHE A 7 -30.86 -25.18 40.67
CA PHE A 7 -31.54 -25.88 39.58
C PHE A 7 -31.82 -24.97 38.39
N LEU A 8 -32.22 -23.71 38.63
CA LEU A 8 -32.43 -22.74 37.57
C LEU A 8 -31.12 -22.38 36.85
N LYS A 9 -30.01 -22.23 37.59
CA LYS A 9 -28.68 -21.99 37.02
C LYS A 9 -28.17 -23.19 36.22
N ALA A 10 -28.40 -24.41 36.70
CA ALA A 10 -28.05 -25.64 35.99
C ALA A 10 -28.83 -25.79 34.68
N ALA A 11 -30.12 -25.44 34.68
CA ALA A 11 -30.95 -25.45 33.46
C ALA A 11 -30.48 -24.42 32.43
N GLN A 12 -30.08 -23.22 32.85
CA GLN A 12 -29.51 -22.20 31.95
C GLN A 12 -28.17 -22.63 31.35
N ALA A 13 -27.30 -23.26 32.14
CA ALA A 13 -26.03 -23.79 31.65
C ALA A 13 -26.24 -24.95 30.64
N ALA A 14 -27.20 -25.84 30.91
CA ALA A 14 -27.56 -26.93 30.00
C ALA A 14 -28.16 -26.42 28.68
N PHE A 15 -28.97 -25.36 28.72
CA PHE A 15 -29.50 -24.72 27.52
C PHE A 15 -28.40 -24.09 26.65
N LEU A 16 -27.42 -23.43 27.26
CA LEU A 16 -26.26 -22.88 26.53
C LEU A 16 -25.38 -23.96 25.89
N LEU A 17 -25.27 -25.14 26.52
CA LEU A 17 -24.55 -26.30 25.97
C LEU A 17 -25.29 -27.04 24.86
N SER A 18 -26.60 -26.82 24.71
CA SER A 18 -27.43 -27.45 23.68
C SER A 18 -27.40 -26.75 22.32
N ILE A 19 -26.74 -25.59 22.22
CA ILE A 19 -26.49 -24.92 20.95
C ILE A 19 -25.28 -25.60 20.30
N PRO A 20 -25.43 -26.38 19.21
CA PRO A 20 -24.28 -26.87 18.49
C PRO A 20 -23.54 -25.65 17.94
N ALA A 21 -22.37 -25.34 18.50
CA ALA A 21 -21.44 -24.40 17.91
C ALA A 21 -20.88 -25.06 16.64
N ALA A 22 -21.65 -24.98 15.54
CA ALA A 22 -21.13 -25.27 14.22
C ALA A 22 -20.07 -24.21 13.91
N ALA A 23 -18.83 -24.48 14.30
CA ALA A 23 -17.68 -23.69 13.87
C ALA A 23 -17.48 -23.95 12.37
N ALA A 24 -18.21 -23.21 11.54
CA ALA A 24 -17.91 -23.11 10.13
C ALA A 24 -16.58 -22.36 10.01
N ALA A 25 -15.47 -23.10 9.91
CA ALA A 25 -14.24 -22.53 9.40
C ALA A 25 -14.50 -22.21 7.92
N GLN A 26 -14.76 -20.94 7.61
CA GLN A 26 -14.87 -20.50 6.22
C GLN A 26 -13.53 -20.77 5.53
N PRO A 27 -13.50 -21.44 4.36
CA PRO A 27 -12.26 -21.66 3.63
C PRO A 27 -11.67 -20.31 3.19
N GLY A 28 -10.60 -19.88 3.87
CA GLY A 28 -9.95 -18.56 3.70
C GLY A 28 -9.41 -18.24 2.30
N ILE A 29 -9.51 -19.17 1.36
CA ILE A 29 -8.99 -19.06 -0.01
C ILE A 29 -9.66 -17.89 -0.75
N SER A 30 -10.98 -17.70 -0.55
CA SER A 30 -11.72 -16.62 -1.22
C SER A 30 -11.27 -15.23 -0.74
N GLU A 31 -10.96 -15.12 0.55
CA GLU A 31 -10.47 -13.92 1.22
C GLU A 31 -9.03 -13.64 0.82
N PHE A 32 -8.19 -14.68 0.65
CA PHE A 32 -6.85 -14.53 0.09
C PHE A 32 -6.89 -13.98 -1.34
N TYR A 33 -7.76 -14.52 -2.22
CA TYR A 33 -7.91 -13.98 -3.57
C TYR A 33 -8.38 -12.51 -3.55
N GLN A 34 -9.32 -12.18 -2.65
CA GLN A 34 -9.77 -10.80 -2.48
C GLN A 34 -8.62 -9.89 -2.00
N ALA A 35 -7.83 -10.34 -1.02
CA ALA A 35 -6.68 -9.61 -0.50
C ALA A 35 -5.60 -9.40 -1.57
N SER A 36 -5.28 -10.42 -2.36
CA SER A 36 -4.34 -10.30 -3.49
C SER A 36 -4.82 -9.25 -4.50
N GLY A 37 -6.10 -9.25 -4.86
CA GLY A 37 -6.66 -8.23 -5.76
C GLY A 37 -6.68 -6.81 -5.16
N GLN A 38 -6.75 -6.67 -3.83
CA GLN A 38 -6.59 -5.37 -3.17
C GLN A 38 -5.14 -4.88 -3.22
N ILE A 39 -4.18 -5.76 -2.95
CA ILE A 39 -2.74 -5.42 -3.01
C ILE A 39 -2.34 -4.95 -4.40
N THR A 40 -2.78 -5.63 -5.46
CA THR A 40 -2.52 -5.22 -6.84
C THR A 40 -3.10 -3.84 -7.15
N ARG A 41 -4.35 -3.55 -6.72
CA ARG A 41 -4.95 -2.23 -6.92
C ARG A 41 -4.24 -1.13 -6.13
N MET A 42 -3.82 -1.42 -4.91
CA MET A 42 -3.04 -0.49 -4.09
C MET A 42 -1.68 -0.18 -4.73
N TYR A 43 -1.03 -1.18 -5.34
CA TYR A 43 0.22 -0.97 -6.07
C TYR A 43 0.05 0.03 -7.22
N PHE A 44 -0.94 -0.17 -8.11
CA PHE A 44 -1.18 0.75 -9.22
C PHE A 44 -1.53 2.16 -8.73
N SER A 45 -2.43 2.27 -7.75
CA SER A 45 -2.81 3.57 -7.19
C SER A 45 -1.64 4.31 -6.54
N MET A 46 -0.76 3.62 -5.81
CA MET A 46 0.43 4.22 -5.23
C MET A 46 1.47 4.57 -6.29
N SER A 47 1.64 3.73 -7.31
CA SER A 47 2.55 3.97 -8.43
C SER A 47 2.17 5.27 -9.16
N ASP A 48 0.89 5.42 -9.51
CA ASP A 48 0.38 6.65 -10.16
C ASP A 48 0.64 7.89 -9.30
N MET A 49 0.41 7.80 -7.99
CA MET A 49 0.68 8.90 -7.06
C MET A 49 2.16 9.28 -7.04
N VAL A 50 3.06 8.29 -6.95
CA VAL A 50 4.51 8.51 -6.96
C VAL A 50 4.97 9.10 -8.29
N LEU A 51 4.42 8.65 -9.42
CA LEU A 51 4.72 9.20 -10.74
C LEU A 51 4.31 10.68 -10.85
N VAL A 52 3.12 11.04 -10.35
CA VAL A 52 2.67 12.44 -10.32
C VAL A 52 3.60 13.29 -9.44
N LEU A 53 3.97 12.81 -8.25
CA LEU A 53 4.90 13.52 -7.37
C LEU A 53 6.29 13.64 -7.99
N GLY A 54 6.78 12.59 -8.65
CA GLY A 54 8.04 12.59 -9.38
C GLY A 54 8.04 13.61 -10.52
N ALA A 55 6.93 13.72 -11.27
CA ALA A 55 6.79 14.72 -12.33
C ALA A 55 6.83 16.15 -11.76
N ILE A 56 6.10 16.42 -10.67
CA ILE A 56 6.10 17.74 -10.01
C ILE A 56 7.52 18.09 -9.51
N ALA A 57 8.18 17.16 -8.82
CA ALA A 57 9.55 17.37 -8.32
C ALA A 57 10.55 17.58 -9.47
N GLY A 58 10.41 16.82 -10.56
CA GLY A 58 11.22 16.97 -11.76
C GLY A 58 11.06 18.35 -12.42
N LEU A 59 9.82 18.84 -12.53
CA LEU A 59 9.54 20.19 -13.06
C LEU A 59 10.12 21.28 -12.17
N ILE A 60 9.96 21.20 -10.85
CA ILE A 60 10.52 22.16 -9.89
C ILE A 60 12.06 22.16 -9.96
N GLY A 61 12.67 20.97 -10.03
CA GLY A 61 14.11 20.82 -10.21
C GLY A 61 14.61 21.47 -11.50
N GLY A 62 13.91 21.23 -12.61
CA GLY A 62 14.23 21.82 -13.91
C GLY A 62 14.11 23.34 -13.91
N LEU A 63 13.05 23.87 -13.29
CA LEU A 63 12.87 25.31 -13.12
C LEU A 63 14.02 25.95 -12.31
N ARG A 64 14.45 25.29 -11.24
CA ARG A 64 15.61 25.74 -10.43
C ARG A 64 16.90 25.74 -11.24
N VAL A 65 17.15 24.69 -12.03
CA VAL A 65 18.34 24.60 -12.90
C VAL A 65 18.31 25.71 -13.95
N PHE A 66 17.17 25.89 -14.64
CA PHE A 66 16.99 26.95 -15.62
C PHE A 66 17.22 28.33 -15.02
N HIS A 67 16.60 28.61 -13.86
CA HIS A 67 16.81 29.85 -13.12
C HIS A 67 18.31 30.06 -12.85
N ASN A 68 18.99 29.09 -12.24
CA ASN A 68 20.42 29.20 -11.93
C ASN A 68 21.29 29.43 -13.17
N TRP A 69 20.91 28.86 -14.31
CA TRP A 69 21.58 29.08 -15.58
C TRP A 69 21.44 30.54 -16.04
N GLN A 70 20.22 31.10 -16.00
CA GLN A 70 19.98 32.51 -16.37
C GLN A 70 20.74 33.51 -15.47
N PHE A 71 20.97 33.16 -14.20
CA PHE A 71 21.75 33.98 -13.25
C PHE A 71 23.27 33.74 -13.31
N GLY A 72 23.76 32.93 -14.25
CA GLY A 72 25.20 32.70 -14.43
C GLY A 72 25.89 32.01 -13.25
N LYS A 73 25.19 31.14 -12.52
CA LYS A 73 25.81 30.38 -11.41
C LYS A 73 26.94 29.50 -11.92
N GLN A 74 28.01 29.45 -11.14
CA GLN A 74 29.11 28.50 -11.33
C GLN A 74 28.62 27.05 -11.17
N HIS A 75 29.27 26.12 -11.88
CA HIS A 75 28.96 24.68 -11.85
C HIS A 75 27.52 24.32 -12.28
N ILE A 76 27.02 24.96 -13.35
CA ILE A 76 25.70 24.64 -13.90
C ILE A 76 25.64 23.22 -14.50
N ASP A 77 26.74 22.75 -15.09
CA ASP A 77 26.82 21.43 -15.75
C ASP A 77 26.52 20.28 -14.77
N SER A 78 27.05 20.38 -13.55
CA SER A 78 26.80 19.40 -12.49
C SER A 78 25.34 19.41 -12.02
N GLN A 79 24.72 20.59 -11.95
CA GLN A 79 23.30 20.71 -11.58
C GLN A 79 22.38 20.15 -12.66
N VAL A 80 22.67 20.42 -13.94
CA VAL A 80 21.94 19.87 -15.08
C VAL A 80 22.08 18.34 -15.10
N ALA A 81 23.30 17.82 -14.97
CA ALA A 81 23.56 16.39 -14.94
C ALA A 81 22.85 15.71 -13.75
N GLY A 82 22.90 16.30 -12.56
CA GLY A 82 22.22 15.78 -11.37
C GLY A 82 20.71 15.74 -11.53
N TRP A 83 20.10 16.80 -12.08
CA TRP A 83 18.67 16.84 -12.36
C TRP A 83 18.25 15.81 -13.41
N LEU A 84 18.98 15.70 -14.52
CA LEU A 84 18.68 14.71 -15.56
C LEU A 84 18.85 13.28 -15.05
N LEU A 85 19.92 13.00 -14.30
CA LEU A 85 20.16 11.67 -13.75
C LEU A 85 19.07 11.28 -12.74
N ALA A 86 18.57 12.23 -11.93
CA ALA A 86 17.44 11.99 -11.04
C ALA A 86 16.16 11.63 -11.81
N CYS A 87 15.87 12.32 -12.92
CA CYS A 87 14.72 12.00 -13.76
C CYS A 87 14.85 10.60 -14.39
N LEU A 88 16.02 10.27 -14.93
CA LEU A 88 16.28 8.94 -15.50
C LEU A 88 16.19 7.84 -14.45
N PHE A 89 16.73 8.07 -13.25
CA PHE A 89 16.67 7.12 -12.15
C PHE A 89 15.22 6.79 -11.78
N LEU A 90 14.35 7.79 -11.65
CA LEU A 90 12.93 7.57 -11.33
C LEU A 90 12.20 6.78 -12.43
N SER A 91 12.45 7.10 -13.71
CA SER A 91 11.86 6.38 -14.83
C SER A 91 12.29 4.92 -14.87
N LEU A 92 13.60 4.64 -14.69
CA LEU A 92 14.13 3.28 -14.66
C LEU A 92 13.68 2.49 -13.42
N LEU A 93 13.57 3.16 -12.27
CA LEU A 93 13.08 2.54 -11.04
C LEU A 93 11.64 2.04 -11.21
N SER A 94 10.79 2.77 -11.94
CA SER A 94 9.41 2.32 -12.22
C SER A 94 9.41 0.96 -12.93
N VAL A 95 10.21 0.81 -13.98
CA VAL A 95 10.34 -0.42 -14.77
C VAL A 95 10.94 -1.55 -13.93
N ALA A 96 11.97 -1.26 -13.14
CA ALA A 96 12.60 -2.24 -12.27
C ALA A 96 11.64 -2.79 -11.21
N LEU A 97 10.81 -1.92 -10.63
CA LEU A 97 9.79 -2.33 -9.65
C LEU A 97 8.68 -3.16 -10.31
N SER A 98 8.17 -2.75 -11.48
CA SER A 98 7.19 -3.54 -12.25
C SER A 98 7.71 -4.96 -12.53
N ALA A 99 8.97 -5.07 -12.95
CA ALA A 99 9.62 -6.35 -13.22
C ALA A 99 9.78 -7.22 -11.95
N LEU A 100 10.18 -6.62 -10.82
CA LEU A 100 10.40 -7.34 -9.57
C LEU A 100 9.11 -7.94 -9.00
N PHE A 101 7.99 -7.23 -9.13
CA PHE A 101 6.69 -7.73 -8.66
C PHE A 101 5.95 -8.59 -9.70
N GLY A 102 6.49 -8.73 -10.92
CA GLY A 102 5.83 -9.46 -12.00
C GLY A 102 4.53 -8.79 -12.49
N ILE A 103 4.37 -7.50 -12.22
CA ILE A 103 3.19 -6.71 -12.57
C ILE A 103 3.54 -5.93 -13.84
N HIS A 104 2.93 -6.33 -14.96
CA HIS A 104 3.10 -5.70 -16.28
C HIS A 104 1.81 -5.04 -16.75
#